data_AF-A0A2N5CZ32-F1
#
_entry.id   AF-A0A2N5CZ32-F1
#
_cell.length_a   1.000
_cell.length_b   1.000
_cell.length_c   1.000
_cell.angle_alpha   90.00
_cell.angle_beta   90.00
_cell.angle_gamma   90.00
#
_symmetry.space_group_name_H-M   'P 1'
#
loop_
_entity.id
_entity.type
_entity.pdbx_description
1 polymer ?
#
loop_
_entity_poly.entity_id
_entity_poly.type
_entity_poly.pdbx_seq_one_letter_code
_entity_poly.pdbx_strand_id
1 'polypeptide(L)' 'MRYVPSDAEVRAATEVLYGYGRRHGWFPDGLPEAYTDMDPIGAQELEAIVDHILVVAHRAAGD' A
#
# COMPACT_ATOMS: atom_id res chain seq x y z
N MET A 1 15.64 -7.49 15.91
CA MET A 1 15.38 -8.33 14.71
C MET A 1 14.85 -7.38 13.64
N ARG A 2 15.27 -7.45 12.37
CA ARG A 2 14.75 -6.53 11.34
C ARG A 2 13.33 -6.98 10.97
N TYR A 3 12.33 -6.11 11.13
CA TYR A 3 10.99 -6.36 10.60
C TYR A 3 11.02 -6.42 9.07
N VAL A 4 10.35 -7.43 8.55
CA VAL A 4 10.12 -7.66 7.12
C VAL A 4 8.62 -7.95 7.00
N PRO A 5 7.81 -7.02 6.46
CA PRO A 5 6.40 -7.27 6.20
C PRO A 5 6.23 -8.53 5.35
N SER A 6 5.24 -9.34 5.68
CA SER A 6 4.80 -10.42 4.81
C SER A 6 4.03 -9.86 3.62
N ASP A 7 4.03 -10.59 2.49
CA ASP A 7 3.24 -10.22 1.30
C ASP A 7 1.75 -10.01 1.64
N ALA A 8 1.22 -10.78 2.60
CA ALA A 8 -0.16 -10.64 3.07
C ALA A 8 -0.40 -9.32 3.83
N GLU A 9 0.54 -8.89 4.68
CA GLU A 9 0.47 -7.59 5.37
C GLU A 9 0.55 -6.45 4.36
N VAL A 10 1.48 -6.51 3.41
CA VAL A 10 1.62 -5.50 2.35
C VAL A 10 0.33 -5.40 1.55
N ARG A 11 -0.20 -6.52 1.06
CA ARG A 11 -1.43 -6.54 0.26
C ARG A 11 -2.64 -5.99 1.04
N ALA A 12 -2.83 -6.42 2.28
CA ALA A 12 -3.93 -5.94 3.11
C ALA A 12 -3.83 -4.44 3.39
N ALA A 13 -2.63 -3.94 3.70
CA ALA A 13 -2.39 -2.52 3.90
C ALA A 13 -2.61 -1.72 2.61
N THR A 14 -2.20 -2.26 1.47
CA THR A 14 -2.40 -1.65 0.14
C THR A 14 -3.87 -1.50 -0.20
N GLU A 15 -4.68 -2.54 -0.01
CA GLU A 15 -6.12 -2.49 -0.27
C GLU A 15 -6.81 -1.40 0.56
N VAL A 16 -6.46 -1.30 1.85
CA VAL A 16 -6.98 -0.26 2.75
C VAL A 16 -6.53 1.14 2.31
N LEU A 17 -5.23 1.34 2.10
CA LEU A 17 -4.67 2.64 1.71
C LEU A 17 -5.20 3.11 0.36
N TYR A 18 -5.37 2.20 -0.60
CA TYR A 18 -5.97 2.50 -1.89
C TYR A 18 -7.41 3.00 -1.74
N GLY A 19 -8.23 2.31 -0.92
CA GLY A 19 -9.60 2.74 -0.61
C GLY A 19 -9.66 4.13 0.02
N TYR A 20 -8.75 4.44 0.95
CA TYR A 20 -8.62 5.78 1.52
C TYR A 20 -8.20 6.81 0.47
N GLY A 21 -7.20 6.51 -0.36
CA GLY A 21 -6.75 7.44 -1.38
C GLY A 21 -7.82 7.77 -2.42
N ARG A 22 -8.66 6.80 -2.76
CA ARG A 22 -9.86 7.03 -3.58
C ARG A 22 -10.86 7.95 -2.89
N ARG A 23 -11.21 7.65 -1.64
CA ARG A 23 -12.18 8.44 -0.85
C ARG A 23 -11.73 9.89 -0.66
N HIS A 24 -10.43 10.12 -0.55
CA HIS A 24 -9.86 11.43 -0.26
C HIS A 24 -9.31 12.16 -1.49
N GLY A 25 -9.46 11.60 -2.69
CA GLY A 25 -9.03 12.24 -3.93
C GLY A 25 -7.51 12.38 -4.08
N TRP A 26 -6.73 11.43 -3.54
CA TRP A 26 -5.26 11.41 -3.71
C TRP A 26 -4.86 11.03 -5.13
N PHE A 27 -5.73 10.30 -5.81
CA PHE A 27 -5.46 9.67 -7.09
C PHE A 27 -6.10 10.47 -8.23
N PRO A 28 -5.47 10.49 -9.42
CA PRO A 28 -6.09 11.07 -10.61
C PRO A 28 -7.34 10.28 -11.01
N ASP A 29 -8.22 10.95 -11.75
CA ASP A 29 -9.36 10.31 -12.39
C ASP A 29 -8.87 9.24 -13.39
N GLY A 30 -9.66 8.16 -13.53
CA GLY A 30 -9.37 7.07 -14.47
C GLY A 30 -8.66 5.86 -13.87
N LEU A 31 -8.24 5.91 -12.60
CA LEU A 31 -7.80 4.71 -11.90
C LEU A 31 -8.97 3.75 -11.60
N PRO A 32 -8.75 2.43 -11.54
CA PRO A 32 -9.81 1.45 -11.27
C PRO A 32 -10.41 1.59 -9.87
N GLU A 33 -11.70 1.32 -9.69
CA GLU A 33 -12.36 1.48 -8.38
C GLU A 33 -11.75 0.58 -7.30
N ALA A 34 -11.44 -0.66 -7.65
CA ALA A 34 -10.80 -1.61 -6.76
C ALA A 34 -9.30 -1.71 -7.06
N TYR A 35 -8.50 -1.88 -6.00
CA TYR A 35 -7.07 -2.14 -6.11
C TYR A 35 -6.77 -3.37 -6.97
N THR A 36 -7.58 -4.42 -6.84
CA THR A 36 -7.41 -5.69 -7.57
C THR A 36 -7.49 -5.58 -9.09
N ASP A 37 -8.06 -4.47 -9.58
CA ASP A 37 -8.24 -4.21 -11.01
C ASP A 37 -7.13 -3.30 -11.56
N MET A 38 -6.18 -2.88 -10.71
CA MET A 38 -5.02 -2.09 -11.12
C MET A 38 -4.13 -2.88 -12.08
N ASP A 39 -3.46 -2.16 -12.99
CA ASP A 39 -2.50 -2.80 -13.86
C ASP A 39 -1.34 -3.41 -13.02
N PRO A 40 -0.71 -4.50 -13.48
CA PRO A 40 0.29 -5.19 -12.68
C PRO A 40 1.49 -4.32 -12.26
N ILE A 41 1.86 -3.31 -13.06
CA ILE A 41 2.99 -2.43 -12.74
C ILE A 41 2.56 -1.46 -11.65
N GLY A 42 1.41 -0.78 -11.82
CA GLY A 42 0.86 0.12 -10.81
C GLY A 42 0.63 -0.57 -9.46
N ALA A 43 0.14 -1.81 -9.49
CA ALA A 43 -0.07 -2.62 -8.29
C ALA A 43 1.26 -2.90 -7.56
N GLN A 44 2.28 -3.35 -8.29
CA GLN A 44 3.62 -3.63 -7.73
C GLN A 44 4.28 -2.37 -7.13
N GLU A 45 4.18 -1.22 -7.82
CA GLU A 45 4.75 0.03 -7.32
C GLU A 45 4.04 0.50 -6.05
N LEU A 46 2.71 0.39 -5.99
CA LEU A 46 1.95 0.73 -4.80
C LEU A 46 2.30 -0.21 -3.62
N GLU A 47 2.39 -1.51 -3.86
CA GLU A 47 2.82 -2.48 -2.85
C GLU A 47 4.23 -2.19 -2.32
N ALA A 48 5.18 -1.82 -3.19
CA ALA A 48 6.54 -1.44 -2.78
C ALA A 48 6.55 -0.18 -1.90
N ILE A 49 5.72 0.82 -2.21
CA ILE A 49 5.55 2.02 -1.37
C ILE A 49 4.99 1.62 0.01
N VAL A 50 3.96 0.77 0.03
CA VAL A 50 3.31 0.32 1.26
C VAL A 50 4.24 -0.52 2.13
N ASP A 51 5.01 -1.44 1.54
CA ASP A 51 6.08 -2.18 2.23
C ASP A 51 7.05 -1.23 2.94
N HIS A 52 7.52 -0.20 2.22
CA HIS A 52 8.41 0.80 2.81
C HIS A 52 7.75 1.57 3.97
N ILE A 53 6.48 1.96 3.83
CA ILE A 53 5.72 2.64 4.89
C ILE A 53 5.61 1.75 6.13
N LEU A 54 5.29 0.46 5.96
CA LEU A 54 5.18 -0.48 7.07
C LEU A 54 6.51 -0.64 7.81
N VAL A 55 7.62 -0.77 7.06
CA VAL A 55 8.97 -0.84 7.65
C VAL A 55 9.32 0.44 8.42
N VAL A 56 9.00 1.61 7.87
CA VAL A 56 9.27 2.91 8.53
C VAL A 56 8.40 3.08 9.77
N ALA A 57 7.10 2.75 9.68
CA ALA A 57 6.16 2.85 10.79
C ALA A 57 6.58 1.94 11.96
N HIS A 58 7.00 0.71 11.66
CA HIS A 58 7.52 -0.20 12.68
C HIS A 58 8.74 0.38 13.41
N ARG A 59 9.71 0.95 12.68
CA ARG A 59 10.88 1.61 13.29
C ARG A 59 10.51 2.82 14.15
N ALA A 60 9.53 3.61 13.70
CA ALA A 60 9.07 4.78 14.45
C ALA A 60 8.33 4.41 15.75
N ALA A 61 7.70 3.23 15.80
CA ALA A 61 6.97 2.75 16.97
C ALA A 61 7.89 2.35 18.15
N GLY A 62 9.21 2.30 17.97
CA GLY A 62 10.17 2.22 19.07
C GLY A 62 10.75 0.84 19.38
N ASP A 63 10.86 -0.03 18.37
CA ASP A 63 11.71 -1.24 18.44
C ASP A 63 13.17 -0.95 18.02
#